data_AF-A0A1A8PM97-F1
#
_entry.id   AF-A0A1A8PM97-F1
#
_cell.length_a   1.000
_cell.length_b   1.000
_cell.length_c   1.000
_cell.angle_alpha   90.00
_cell.angle_beta   90.00
_cell.angle_gamma   90.00
#
_symmetry.space_group_name_H-M   'P 1'
#
loop_
_entity.id
_entity.type
_entity.pdbx_description
1 polymer ?
#
loop_
_entity_poly.entity_id
_entity_poly.type
_entity_poly.pdbx_seq_one_letter_code
_entity_poly.pdbx_strand_id
1 'polypeptide(L)'
;LKSTYKSCLLQLALLWFFLRCLRSAACLFSRVWSTEWIVAPPGYHAFYCQGECPFPLADHLNATNHAIVQTLVNSVNSNIPRACCVPTELSPIS
;
A
#
# COMPACT_ATOMS: atom_id res chain seq x y z
N LEU A 1 -18.02 18.25 23.09
CA LEU A 1 -18.75 17.18 22.33
C LEU A 1 -18.72 17.38 20.80
N LYS A 2 -18.86 18.60 20.24
CA LYS A 2 -18.71 18.85 18.78
C LYS A 2 -17.27 18.93 18.24
N SER A 3 -16.26 19.14 19.11
CA SER A 3 -14.85 19.28 18.71
C SER A 3 -14.15 17.93 18.47
N THR A 4 -14.40 16.95 19.34
CA THR A 4 -13.81 15.61 19.26
C THR A 4 -14.28 14.81 18.04
N TYR A 5 -15.55 14.98 17.62
CA TYR A 5 -16.10 14.29 16.44
C TYR A 5 -15.50 14.80 15.12
N LYS A 6 -15.18 16.10 15.04
CA LYS A 6 -14.47 16.69 13.88
C LYS A 6 -13.02 16.20 13.80
N SER A 7 -12.34 16.05 14.93
CA SER A 7 -10.98 15.51 14.97
C SER A 7 -10.94 14.03 14.58
N CYS A 8 -11.93 13.24 15.02
CA CYS A 8 -12.05 11.82 14.67
C CYS A 8 -12.43 11.60 13.19
N LEU A 9 -13.33 12.41 12.63
CA LEU A 9 -13.62 12.40 11.19
C LEU A 9 -12.42 12.83 10.34
N LEU A 10 -11.63 13.80 10.80
CA LEU A 10 -10.40 14.21 10.11
C LEU A 10 -9.32 13.12 10.21
N GLN A 11 -9.18 12.44 11.35
CA GLN A 11 -8.28 11.28 11.50
C GLN A 11 -8.74 10.07 10.66
N LEU A 12 -10.05 9.80 10.57
CA LEU A 12 -10.60 8.78 9.69
C LEU A 12 -10.43 9.15 8.22
N ALA A 13 -10.58 10.42 7.84
CA ALA A 13 -10.32 10.89 6.48
C ALA A 13 -8.83 10.83 6.11
N LEU A 14 -7.93 11.13 7.05
CA LEU A 14 -6.48 10.97 6.89
C LEU A 14 -6.10 9.48 6.78
N LEU A 15 -6.67 8.60 7.62
CA LEU A 15 -6.54 7.14 7.48
C LEU A 15 -7.06 6.64 6.11
N TRP A 16 -8.17 7.18 5.61
CA TRP A 16 -8.69 6.87 4.28
C TRP A 16 -7.77 7.35 3.15
N PHE A 17 -7.07 8.48 3.32
CA PHE A 17 -6.06 8.96 2.36
C PHE A 17 -4.77 8.13 2.39
N PHE A 18 -4.32 7.68 3.57
CA PHE A 18 -3.22 6.73 3.76
C PHE A 18 -3.47 5.38 3.04
N LEU A 19 -4.74 4.98 2.89
CA LEU A 19 -5.18 3.68 2.36
C LEU A 19 -5.34 3.60 0.83
N ARG A 20 -4.85 4.56 0.04
CA ARG A 20 -5.03 4.49 -1.42
C ARG A 20 -4.15 3.47 -2.12
N CYS A 21 -3.00 3.13 -1.53
CA CYS A 21 -2.11 2.08 -2.03
C CYS A 21 -1.99 0.86 -1.14
N LEU A 22 -2.48 0.82 0.11
CA LEU A 22 -2.40 -0.38 0.95
C LEU A 22 -3.75 -1.07 1.07
N ARG A 23 -3.81 -2.36 0.76
CA ARG A 23 -5.01 -3.20 0.89
C ARG A 23 -4.73 -4.42 1.75
N SER A 24 -5.70 -4.79 2.58
CA SER A 24 -5.63 -6.02 3.37
C SER A 24 -6.12 -7.21 2.55
N ALA A 25 -5.44 -8.34 2.69
CA ALA A 25 -5.83 -9.61 2.09
C ALA A 25 -5.63 -10.75 3.10
N ALA A 26 -6.65 -11.58 3.29
CA ALA A 26 -6.50 -12.79 4.09
C ALA A 26 -5.83 -13.88 3.25
N CYS A 27 -4.61 -14.25 3.61
CA CYS A 27 -3.89 -15.36 2.96
C CYS A 27 -4.10 -16.64 3.76
N LEU A 28 -4.91 -17.55 3.21
CA LEU A 28 -5.13 -18.90 3.75
C LEU A 28 -4.18 -19.87 3.05
N PHE A 29 -3.43 -20.66 3.83
CA PHE A 29 -2.46 -21.62 3.27
C PHE A 29 -3.16 -22.72 2.48
N SER A 30 -4.36 -23.14 2.89
CA SER A 30 -5.15 -24.13 2.16
C SER A 30 -5.66 -23.66 0.78
N ARG A 31 -5.65 -22.33 0.50
CA ARG A 31 -6.15 -21.78 -0.77
C ARG A 31 -5.06 -21.51 -1.80
N VAL A 32 -3.83 -21.25 -1.36
CA VAL A 32 -2.73 -20.82 -2.24
C VAL A 32 -1.69 -21.95 -2.44
N TRP A 33 -1.70 -22.98 -1.60
CA TRP A 33 -0.66 -23.98 -1.41
C TRP A 33 -1.36 -25.31 -1.13
N SER A 34 -0.83 -26.44 -1.62
CA SER A 34 -1.16 -27.72 -0.98
C SER A 34 -0.41 -27.75 0.35
N THR A 35 -1.10 -27.94 1.47
CA THR A 35 -0.59 -27.80 2.87
C THR A 35 0.45 -28.86 3.27
N GLU A 36 1.13 -29.48 2.31
CA GLU A 36 2.02 -30.62 2.55
C GLU A 36 3.30 -30.23 3.31
N TRP A 37 3.69 -28.96 3.27
CA TRP A 37 4.94 -28.48 3.88
C TRP A 37 4.75 -27.40 4.95
N ILE A 38 3.52 -26.91 5.15
CA ILE A 38 3.21 -25.91 6.19
C ILE A 38 2.17 -26.46 7.15
N VAL A 39 2.64 -26.72 8.36
CA VAL A 39 1.86 -27.31 9.44
C VAL A 39 1.10 -26.25 10.24
N ALA A 40 1.69 -25.07 10.41
CA ALA A 40 1.08 -23.91 11.07
C ALA A 40 1.79 -22.61 10.65
N PRO A 41 1.11 -21.44 10.72
CA PRO A 41 -0.31 -21.23 10.95
C PRO A 41 -1.19 -21.58 9.73
N PRO A 42 -2.52 -21.78 9.88
CA PRO A 42 -3.42 -22.10 8.75
C PRO A 42 -3.65 -20.91 7.80
N GLY A 43 -3.30 -19.70 8.22
CA GLY A 43 -3.35 -18.47 7.44
C GLY A 43 -2.59 -17.35 8.15
N TYR A 44 -2.32 -16.28 7.43
CA TYR A 44 -1.78 -15.04 8.00
C TYR A 44 -2.48 -13.82 7.38
N HIS A 45 -2.50 -12.72 8.14
CA HIS A 45 -2.95 -11.43 7.63
C HIS A 45 -1.86 -10.88 6.71
N ALA A 46 -2.10 -10.95 5.41
CA ALA A 46 -1.25 -10.32 4.43
C ALA A 46 -1.79 -8.92 4.10
N PHE A 47 -0.89 -8.06 3.67
CA PHE A 47 -1.24 -6.80 3.06
C PHE A 47 -0.54 -6.75 1.73
N TYR A 48 -1.15 -6.06 0.77
CA TYR A 48 -0.56 -5.87 -0.54
C TYR A 48 -0.74 -4.43 -0.97
N CYS A 49 0.22 -3.96 -1.76
CA CYS A 49 0.16 -2.61 -2.30
C CYS A 49 -0.55 -2.62 -3.66
N GLN A 50 -1.59 -1.80 -3.80
CA GLN A 50 -2.32 -1.64 -5.05
C GLN A 50 -2.89 -0.23 -5.15
N GLY A 51 -2.47 0.49 -6.18
CA GLY A 51 -2.96 1.81 -6.54
C GLY A 51 -2.03 2.44 -7.58
N GLU A 52 -2.36 3.65 -8.01
CA GLU A 52 -1.55 4.40 -8.97
C GLU A 52 -0.70 5.46 -8.25
N CYS A 53 0.51 5.73 -8.78
CA CYS A 53 1.36 6.84 -8.36
C CYS A 53 1.26 7.98 -9.39
N PRO A 54 0.29 8.91 -9.28
CA PRO A 54 0.19 10.05 -10.17
C PRO A 54 1.26 11.12 -9.86
N PHE A 55 1.61 11.91 -10.86
CA PHE A 55 2.39 13.13 -10.67
C PHE A 55 1.46 14.31 -10.28
N PRO A 56 1.83 15.18 -9.33
CA PRO A 56 3.00 15.08 -8.44
C PRO A 56 2.80 14.02 -7.35
N LEU A 57 3.87 13.31 -6.98
CA LEU A 57 3.81 12.39 -5.84
C LEU A 57 3.60 13.19 -4.56
N ALA A 58 2.73 12.67 -3.70
CA ALA A 58 2.53 13.23 -2.39
C ALA A 58 3.70 12.87 -1.45
N ASP A 59 4.14 13.83 -0.64
CA ASP A 59 5.32 13.70 0.23
C ASP A 59 5.24 12.51 1.22
N HIS A 60 4.03 12.10 1.59
CA HIS A 60 3.79 10.99 2.53
C HIS A 60 3.98 9.58 1.92
N LEU A 61 4.22 9.46 0.61
CA LEU A 61 4.38 8.17 -0.07
C LEU A 61 5.78 7.56 0.09
N ASN A 62 6.69 8.18 0.86
CA ASN A 62 8.07 7.74 1.09
C ASN A 62 8.80 7.34 -0.22
N ALA A 63 8.55 8.10 -1.30
CA ALA A 63 9.04 7.76 -2.62
C ALA A 63 10.54 8.01 -2.75
N THR A 64 11.23 7.13 -3.48
CA THR A 64 12.64 7.33 -3.80
C THR A 64 12.80 8.47 -4.81
N ASN A 65 13.97 9.10 -4.84
CA ASN A 65 14.30 10.10 -5.87
C ASN A 65 14.08 9.57 -7.29
N HIS A 66 14.39 8.29 -7.53
CA HIS A 66 14.12 7.63 -8.81
C HIS A 66 12.63 7.58 -9.13
N ALA A 67 11.78 7.25 -8.16
CA ALA A 67 10.34 7.22 -8.36
C ALA A 67 9.80 8.63 -8.71
N ILE A 68 10.26 9.67 -8.01
CA ILE A 68 9.86 11.07 -8.27
C ILE A 68 10.22 11.47 -9.71
N VAL A 69 11.47 11.26 -10.12
CA VAL A 69 11.93 11.57 -11.47
C VAL A 69 11.18 10.75 -12.52
N GLN A 70 10.97 9.45 -12.29
CA GLN A 70 10.27 8.58 -13.24
C GLN A 70 8.83 9.04 -13.49
N THR A 71 8.09 9.43 -12.46
CA THR A 71 6.74 9.99 -12.62
C THR A 71 6.72 11.37 -13.26
N LEU A 72 7.72 12.21 -12.98
CA LEU A 72 7.86 13.49 -13.68
C LEU A 72 8.08 13.25 -15.18
N VAL A 73 9.00 12.36 -15.54
CA VAL A 73 9.26 11.99 -16.94
C VAL A 73 8.03 11.34 -17.58
N ASN A 74 7.30 10.49 -16.86
CA ASN A 74 6.04 9.92 -17.34
C ASN A 74 4.98 11.01 -17.63
N SER A 75 4.92 12.08 -16.83
CA SER A 75 3.95 13.17 -17.05
C SER A 75 4.18 13.95 -18.36
N VAL A 76 5.41 13.92 -18.90
CA VAL A 76 5.76 14.55 -20.17
C VAL A 76 5.86 13.54 -21.32
N ASN A 77 6.16 12.27 -21.01
CA ASN A 77 6.32 11.18 -21.97
C ASN A 77 5.60 9.92 -21.49
N SER A 78 4.44 9.64 -22.08
CA SER A 78 3.60 8.48 -21.75
C SER A 78 4.21 7.12 -22.13
N ASN A 79 5.32 7.09 -22.88
CA ASN A 79 6.03 5.84 -23.19
C ASN A 79 6.82 5.30 -21.99
N ILE A 80 7.11 6.14 -21.00
CA ILE A 80 7.78 5.73 -19.77
C ILE A 80 6.72 5.23 -18.79
N PRO A 81 6.89 4.07 -18.13
CA PRO A 81 5.92 3.59 -17.16
C PRO A 81 5.89 4.48 -15.90
N ARG A 82 4.72 4.56 -15.26
CA ARG A 82 4.57 5.19 -13.94
C ARG A 82 5.34 4.41 -12.87
N ALA A 83 5.68 5.08 -11.78
CA ALA A 83 6.22 4.41 -10.60
C ALA A 83 5.19 3.44 -10.00
N CYS A 84 5.65 2.32 -9.44
CA CYS A 84 4.80 1.29 -8.84
C CYS A 84 4.57 1.53 -7.35
N CYS A 85 3.36 1.26 -6.86
CA CYS A 85 3.08 1.18 -5.42
C CYS A 85 3.59 -0.15 -4.85
N VAL A 86 4.61 -0.08 -3.98
CA VAL A 86 5.27 -1.24 -3.37
C VAL A 86 5.38 -1.07 -1.86
N PRO A 87 5.44 -2.16 -1.08
CA PRO A 87 5.63 -2.07 0.37
C PRO A 87 7.03 -1.54 0.68
N THR A 88 7.11 -0.51 1.51
CA THR A 88 8.39 0.05 2.01
C THR A 88 8.83 -0.58 3.33
N GLU A 89 7.90 -1.16 4.08
CA GLU A 89 8.14 -1.83 5.36
C GLU A 89 7.38 -3.16 5.39
N LEU A 90 8.02 -4.20 5.95
CA LEU A 90 7.49 -5.55 6.07
C LEU A 90 7.78 -6.09 7.47
N SER A 91 6.85 -6.85 8.02
CA SER A 91 7.03 -7.57 9.29
C SER A 91 7.13 -9.08 9.04
N PRO A 92 8.06 -9.80 9.70
CA PRO A 92 8.15 -11.25 9.58
C PRO A 92 6.95 -11.95 10.22
N ILE A 93 6.66 -13.17 9.75
CA ILE A 93 5.75 -14.13 10.39
C ILE A 93 6.58 -15.32 10.88
N SER A 94 6.19 -15.92 12.00
CA SER A 94 6.85 -17.08 12.64
C SER A 94 6.00 -18.34 12.53
#